data_AF-A0A5C8WPQ1-F1
#
_entry.id   AF-A0A5C8WPQ1-F1
#
_cell.length_a   1.000
_cell.length_b   1.000
_cell.length_c   1.000
_cell.angle_alpha   90.00
_cell.angle_beta   90.00
_cell.angle_gamma   90.00
#
_symmetry.space_group_name_H-M   'P 1'
#
loop_
_entity.id
_entity.type
_entity.pdbx_description
1 polymer ?
#
loop_
_entity_poly.entity_id
_entity_poly.type
_entity_poly.pdbx_seq_one_letter_code
_entity_poly.pdbx_strand_id
1 'polypeptide(L)'
;MKLSAEFRELSLQFYQDILDDVSSQEELISTVLSPLKDEAKRARLRDYLSLVTSDNFSNDELKNLWWSSSADIVFYDGAELRIFLKRVRDRL
;
A
#
# COMPACT_ATOMS: atom_id res chain seq x y z
N MET A 1 5.34 -13.80 6.36
CA MET A 1 4.12 -13.14 6.91
C MET A 1 2.99 -13.29 5.91
N LYS A 2 1.72 -13.39 6.34
CA LYS A 2 0.57 -13.52 5.43
C LYS A 2 -0.01 -12.12 5.15
N LEU A 3 -0.31 -11.82 3.89
CA LEU A 3 -1.03 -10.60 3.50
C LEU A 3 -2.42 -10.58 4.12
N SER A 4 -2.81 -9.46 4.75
CA SER A 4 -4.20 -9.26 5.20
C SER A 4 -5.15 -9.15 3.99
N ALA A 5 -6.44 -9.39 4.23
CA ALA A 5 -7.44 -9.26 3.17
C ALA A 5 -7.52 -7.82 2.66
N GLU A 6 -7.46 -6.85 3.56
CA GLU A 6 -7.53 -5.43 3.25
C GLU A 6 -6.30 -4.95 2.47
N PHE A 7 -5.12 -5.47 2.80
CA PHE A 7 -3.91 -5.13 2.05
C PHE A 7 -3.93 -5.72 0.64
N ARG A 8 -4.53 -6.90 0.45
CA ARG A 8 -4.78 -7.45 -0.89
C ARG A 8 -5.74 -6.57 -1.69
N GLU A 9 -6.86 -6.16 -1.09
CA GLU A 9 -7.83 -5.24 -1.70
C GLU A 9 -7.17 -3.91 -2.12
N LEU A 10 -6.30 -3.37 -1.27
CA LEU A 10 -5.49 -2.19 -1.59
C LEU A 10 -4.54 -2.46 -2.76
N SER A 11 -3.77 -3.55 -2.71
CA SER A 11 -2.77 -3.86 -3.75
C SER A 11 -3.39 -4.05 -5.14
N LEU A 12 -4.62 -4.56 -5.21
CA LEU A 12 -5.37 -4.71 -6.47
C LEU A 12 -5.65 -3.39 -7.19
N GLN A 13 -5.60 -2.26 -6.48
CA GLN A 13 -5.81 -0.94 -7.09
C GLN A 13 -4.56 -0.43 -7.82
N PHE A 14 -3.41 -1.05 -7.63
CA PHE A 14 -2.15 -0.66 -8.28
C PHE A 14 -1.95 -1.40 -9.60
N TYR A 15 -2.83 -1.16 -10.58
CA TYR A 15 -2.77 -1.79 -11.91
C TYR A 15 -1.69 -1.14 -12.80
N GLN A 16 -1.25 -1.86 -13.83
CA GLN A 16 -0.10 -1.52 -14.69
C GLN A 16 -0.07 -0.07 -15.21
N ASP A 17 -1.21 0.54 -15.49
CA ASP A 17 -1.31 1.86 -16.14
C ASP A 17 -1.84 2.97 -15.20
N ILE A 18 -2.00 2.71 -13.90
CA ILE A 18 -2.57 3.71 -12.97
C ILE A 18 -1.74 5.00 -12.89
N LEU A 19 -0.44 4.95 -13.20
CA LEU A 19 0.42 6.13 -13.23
C LEU A 19 0.11 7.06 -14.40
N ASP A 20 -0.51 6.57 -15.48
CA ASP A 20 -0.97 7.39 -16.59
C ASP A 20 -2.33 8.06 -16.27
N ASP A 21 -3.09 7.48 -15.34
CA ASP A 21 -4.40 7.96 -14.90
C ASP A 21 -4.33 9.00 -13.76
N VAL A 22 -3.14 9.25 -13.21
CA VAL A 22 -2.93 10.18 -12.08
C VAL A 22 -1.80 11.16 -12.34
N SER A 23 -2.02 12.42 -11.97
CA SER A 23 -1.06 13.51 -12.16
C SER A 23 -0.15 13.74 -10.95
N SER A 24 -0.42 13.08 -9.81
CA SER A 24 0.38 13.24 -8.60
C SER A 24 0.29 12.03 -7.66
N GLN A 25 1.23 11.95 -6.72
CA GLN A 25 1.21 10.92 -5.68
C GLN A 25 -0.02 11.04 -4.76
N GLU A 26 -0.49 12.25 -4.47
CA GLU A 26 -1.68 12.46 -3.64
C GLU A 26 -2.95 11.99 -4.34
N GLU A 27 -3.01 12.20 -5.66
CA GLU A 27 -4.07 11.66 -6.50
C GLU A 27 -4.01 10.13 -6.57
N LEU A 28 -2.82 9.55 -6.76
CA LEU A 28 -2.62 8.10 -6.69
C LEU A 28 -3.15 7.51 -5.38
N ILE A 29 -2.77 8.09 -4.23
CA ILE A 29 -3.23 7.63 -2.92
C ILE A 29 -4.76 7.74 -2.81
N SER A 30 -5.33 8.84 -3.29
CA SER A 30 -6.79 9.04 -3.28
C SER A 30 -7.50 8.01 -4.16
N THR A 31 -6.96 7.72 -5.34
CA THR A 31 -7.49 6.75 -6.30
C THR A 31 -7.48 5.34 -5.72
N VAL A 32 -6.34 4.87 -5.19
CA VAL A 32 -6.21 3.51 -4.63
C VAL A 32 -7.01 3.31 -3.34
N LEU A 33 -7.32 4.40 -2.62
CA LEU A 33 -8.18 4.36 -1.44
C LEU A 33 -9.67 4.52 -1.74
N SER A 34 -10.04 5.01 -2.93
CA SER A 34 -11.44 5.30 -3.28
C SER A 34 -12.41 4.11 -3.15
N PRO A 35 -11.99 2.85 -3.43
CA PRO A 35 -12.85 1.68 -3.27
C PRO A 35 -13.04 1.28 -1.79
N LEU A 36 -12.15 1.70 -0.90
CA LEU A 36 -12.14 1.35 0.53
C LEU A 36 -13.03 2.31 1.32
N LYS A 37 -14.36 2.09 1.22
CA LYS A 37 -15.39 2.92 1.88
C LYS A 37 -15.79 2.43 3.28
N ASP A 38 -15.49 1.18 3.61
CA ASP A 38 -15.81 0.58 4.91
C ASP A 38 -14.79 1.02 5.98
N GLU A 39 -15.25 1.77 6.97
CA GLU A 39 -14.41 2.31 8.04
C GLU A 39 -13.72 1.21 8.86
N ALA A 40 -14.36 0.06 9.07
CA ALA A 40 -13.76 -1.05 9.80
C ALA A 40 -12.63 -1.71 8.97
N LYS A 41 -12.79 -1.78 7.64
CA LYS A 41 -11.70 -2.22 6.74
C LYS A 41 -10.55 -1.21 6.75
N ARG A 42 -10.85 0.10 6.70
CA ARG A 42 -9.84 1.16 6.74
C ARG A 42 -9.02 1.11 8.03
N ALA A 43 -9.68 0.92 9.18
CA ALA A 43 -8.99 0.74 10.46
C ALA A 43 -8.06 -0.48 10.47
N ARG A 44 -8.52 -1.65 10.01
CA ARG A 44 -7.68 -2.86 9.93
C ARG A 44 -6.51 -2.70 8.97
N LEU A 45 -6.71 -2.00 7.85
CA LEU A 45 -5.64 -1.67 6.92
C LEU A 45 -4.63 -0.72 7.55
N ARG A 46 -5.09 0.29 8.30
CA ARG A 46 -4.23 1.25 9.02
C ARG A 46 -3.33 0.53 10.04
N ASP A 47 -3.89 -0.42 10.79
CA ASP A 47 -3.15 -1.23 11.76
C ASP A 47 -2.13 -2.13 11.06
N TYR A 48 -2.52 -2.77 9.96
CA TYR A 48 -1.62 -3.60 9.16
C TYR A 48 -0.47 -2.78 8.56
N LEU A 49 -0.76 -1.61 7.99
CA LEU A 49 0.26 -0.71 7.45
C LEU A 49 1.19 -0.19 8.56
N SER A 50 0.67 0.07 9.76
CA SER A 50 1.49 0.46 10.92
C SER A 50 2.48 -0.63 11.31
N LEU A 51 2.06 -1.90 11.28
CA LEU A 51 2.94 -3.04 11.56
C LEU A 51 4.06 -3.16 10.51
N VAL A 52 3.71 -3.20 9.22
CA VAL A 52 4.68 -3.47 8.14
C VAL A 52 5.58 -2.29 7.81
N THR A 53 5.19 -1.07 8.19
CA THR A 53 6.02 0.14 8.04
C THR A 53 6.78 0.51 9.31
N SER A 54 6.67 -0.27 10.38
CA SER A 54 7.44 -0.10 11.62
C SER A 54 8.93 -0.41 11.41
N ASP A 55 9.79 0.18 12.25
CA ASP A 55 11.25 0.04 12.11
C ASP A 55 11.75 -1.39 12.38
N ASN A 56 10.91 -2.24 13.00
CA ASN A 56 11.18 -3.66 13.21
C ASN A 56 10.98 -4.52 11.95
N PHE A 57 10.34 -3.97 10.92
CA PHE A 57 10.14 -4.64 9.64
C PHE A 57 11.22 -4.13 8.69
N SER A 58 12.06 -4.99 8.11
CA SER A 58 13.14 -4.52 7.23
C SER A 58 12.61 -4.05 5.87
N ASN A 59 13.41 -3.23 5.16
CA ASN A 59 13.05 -2.77 3.81
C ASN A 59 12.99 -3.93 2.80
N ASP A 60 13.84 -4.94 2.93
CA ASP A 60 13.80 -6.11 2.06
C ASP A 60 12.59 -7.00 2.34
N GLU A 61 12.20 -7.18 3.62
CA GLU A 61 10.95 -7.86 3.95
C GLU A 61 9.73 -7.11 3.41
N LEU A 62 9.74 -5.77 3.47
CA LEU A 62 8.66 -4.93 2.93
C LEU A 62 8.53 -5.05 1.42
N LYS A 63 9.67 -5.04 0.73
CA LYS A 63 9.75 -5.22 -0.70
C LYS A 63 9.26 -6.62 -1.12
N ASN A 64 9.73 -7.66 -0.44
CA ASN A 64 9.27 -9.04 -0.68
C ASN A 64 7.77 -9.20 -0.42
N LEU A 65 7.26 -8.58 0.64
CA LEU A 65 5.83 -8.57 0.95
C LEU A 65 5.03 -7.91 -0.18
N TRP A 66 5.48 -6.75 -0.67
CA TRP A 66 4.85 -6.04 -1.77
C TRP A 66 4.90 -6.82 -3.08
N TRP A 67 6.03 -7.41 -3.44
CA TRP A 67 6.16 -8.25 -4.63
C TRP A 67 5.35 -9.54 -4.56
N SER A 68 4.99 -10.00 -3.36
CA SER A 68 4.06 -11.11 -3.17
C SER A 68 2.58 -10.72 -3.22
N SER A 69 2.28 -9.42 -3.37
CA SER A 69 0.92 -8.88 -3.44
C SER A 69 0.36 -8.92 -4.87
N SER A 70 -0.84 -8.37 -5.06
CA SER A 70 -1.49 -8.26 -6.36
C SER A 70 -1.23 -6.93 -7.06
N ALA A 71 -0.26 -6.13 -6.59
CA ALA A 71 0.12 -4.88 -7.23
C ALA A 71 0.97 -5.15 -8.48
N ASP A 72 0.60 -4.51 -9.59
CA ASP A 72 1.37 -4.52 -10.84
C ASP A 72 2.53 -3.51 -10.78
N ILE A 73 2.44 -2.49 -9.91
CA ILE A 73 3.52 -1.53 -9.69
C ILE A 73 4.65 -2.15 -8.87
N VAL A 74 5.87 -2.02 -9.36
CA VAL A 74 7.08 -2.50 -8.68
C VAL A 74 7.82 -1.35 -8.01
N PHE A 75 8.04 -1.47 -6.70
CA PHE A 75 9.02 -0.64 -5.99
C PHE A 75 10.35 -1.40 -5.88
N TYR A 76 11.43 -0.82 -6.39
CA TYR A 76 12.77 -1.40 -6.33
C TYR A 76 13.49 -1.05 -5.02
N ASP A 77 13.18 0.11 -4.43
CA ASP A 77 13.67 0.53 -3.12
C ASP A 77 12.60 0.32 -2.03
N GLY A 78 12.93 -0.49 -1.03
CA GLY A 78 12.07 -0.73 0.12
C GLY A 78 11.91 0.49 1.04
N ALA A 79 12.86 1.43 1.03
CA ALA A 79 12.73 2.69 1.77
C ALA A 79 11.67 3.62 1.13
N GLU A 80 11.70 3.75 -0.20
CA GLU A 80 10.67 4.49 -0.95
C GLU A 80 9.30 3.87 -0.76
N LEU A 81 9.19 2.54 -0.87
CA LEU A 81 7.96 1.80 -0.60
C LEU A 81 7.44 2.06 0.81
N ARG A 82 8.32 2.07 1.83
CA ARG A 82 7.93 2.39 3.21
C ARG A 82 7.36 3.78 3.34
N ILE A 83 8.02 4.79 2.75
CA ILE A 83 7.56 6.18 2.78
C ILE A 83 6.18 6.27 2.11
N PHE A 84 6.02 5.62 0.95
CA PHE A 84 4.75 5.59 0.23
C PHE A 84 3.63 4.96 1.08
N LEU A 85 3.86 3.77 1.65
CA LEU A 85 2.87 3.07 2.47
C LEU A 85 2.54 3.82 3.77
N LYS A 86 3.49 4.55 4.35
CA LYS A 86 3.22 5.46 5.48
C LYS A 86 2.25 6.57 5.07
N ARG A 87 2.41 7.17 3.88
CA ARG A 87 1.46 8.18 3.39
C ARG A 87 0.07 7.60 3.12
N VAL A 88 -0.01 6.39 2.56
CA VAL A 88 -1.30 5.69 2.40
C VAL A 88 -1.96 5.49 3.77
N ARG A 89 -1.21 5.02 4.77
CA ARG A 89 -1.69 4.84 6.14
C ARG A 89 -2.22 6.14 6.75
N ASP A 90 -1.50 7.24 6.57
CA ASP A 90 -1.87 8.53 7.15
C ASP A 90 -3.15 9.14 6.52
N ARG A 91 -3.57 8.61 5.35
CA ARG A 91 -4.80 8.98 4.64
C ARG A 91 -5.97 8.02 4.90
N LEU A 92 -5.76 6.93 5.64
CA LEU A 92 -6.80 5.97 6.03
C LEU A 92 -7.60 6.48 7.21
#